data_AF-A0A0L7KCJ0-F1
#
_entry.id   AF-A0A0L7KCJ0-F1
#
_cell.length_a   1.000
_cell.length_b   1.000
_cell.length_c   1.000
_cell.angle_alpha   90.00
_cell.angle_beta   90.00
_cell.angle_gamma   90.00
#
_symmetry.space_group_name_H-M   'P 1'
#
loop_
_entity.id
_entity.type
_entity.pdbx_description
1 polymer ?
#
loop_
_entity_poly.entity_id
_entity_poly.type
_entity_poly.pdbx_seq_one_letter_code
_entity_poly.pdbx_strand_id
1 'polypeptide(L)'
;MGSFSICHDIKTDEKTNEIFSKYLGKGYDILFGYPLPNNELIDDPGFKEVIIDTQLSIDNISNYICKKEEYVDVIEDINDIGYLGMQKINIDDLDNRIKPFSASMPYKSYFADLEIKKKKYALAQNMCVLNYATYDLKESGNNINKDFVLDIEKLPILTKNQMKLCTKVLYMNNNLHCSEDLSINVDGHKENKKNNSNNNINIDEKKKNDAYIKNDVLIEQYRDNINLEIRGGNNFDEKWRNLTYLVWKNSIYSNIVPIHLDLYSLNTFMPIEKKESYDMALLFYNNLYGIDNENFYLSQDITDVLSEGKQITGSNKGSLILSCPVGYIKSTGLIFVYDSSEKLKTNKSKDPKIKIYPCTNKGQYDIACSYITKKKNIITFGWIYCVKHNFIKFETLYQNNDNIISKDGKTFMSLTCTEGNTIAFGFKMKLKKLEKLEKLKIKPCTIGDDQCTINNIKRNSDYLLWGFCVPSSFRSLSSLQLTYIHDDTIQNDIRGACSDIYINKYDNIFLGFTFSFDNKFEQTLLKFSTYTYFYLISYYHFFY
;
A
#
# COMPACT_ATOMS: atom_id res chain seq x y z
N MET A 1 42.55 11.60 44.84
CA MET A 1 43.06 10.20 44.88
C MET A 1 42.01 9.32 45.53
N GLY A 2 41.73 8.15 44.96
CA GLY A 2 40.61 7.30 45.36
C GLY A 2 40.17 6.41 44.20
N SER A 3 41.10 5.60 43.68
CA SER A 3 40.79 4.59 42.67
C SER A 3 40.13 3.41 43.36
N PHE A 4 38.83 3.21 43.12
CA PHE A 4 38.18 1.92 43.35
C PHE A 4 38.01 1.23 42.00
N SER A 5 39.09 0.60 41.54
CA SER A 5 39.03 -0.39 40.48
C SER A 5 38.40 -1.66 41.04
N ILE A 6 37.10 -1.85 40.80
CA ILE A 6 36.51 -3.19 40.86
C ILE A 6 36.78 -3.84 39.50
N CYS A 7 37.94 -4.48 39.40
CA CYS A 7 38.13 -5.50 38.36
C CYS A 7 37.16 -6.63 38.69
N HIS A 8 36.01 -6.66 38.04
CA HIS A 8 35.38 -7.93 37.77
C HIS A 8 36.16 -8.57 36.63
N ASP A 9 37.05 -9.49 37.01
CA ASP A 9 37.44 -10.59 36.13
C ASP A 9 36.15 -11.34 35.78
N ILE A 10 35.56 -10.95 34.65
CA ILE A 10 34.48 -11.73 34.04
C ILE A 10 35.14 -13.08 33.72
N LYS A 11 34.61 -14.17 34.30
CA LYS A 11 34.84 -15.51 33.76
C LYS A 11 34.15 -15.53 32.39
N THR A 12 34.87 -15.11 31.35
CA THR A 12 34.28 -14.58 30.11
C THR A 12 33.58 -15.64 29.29
N ASP A 13 34.21 -16.78 29.06
CA ASP A 13 33.98 -17.49 27.81
C ASP A 13 32.58 -18.13 27.74
N GLU A 14 32.14 -18.89 28.76
CA GLU A 14 30.81 -19.53 28.74
C GLU A 14 29.66 -18.51 28.64
N LYS A 15 29.67 -17.46 29.47
CA LYS A 15 28.60 -16.43 29.47
C LYS A 15 28.61 -15.53 28.24
N THR A 16 29.79 -15.25 27.70
CA THR A 16 29.90 -14.43 26.48
C THR A 16 29.51 -15.25 25.25
N ASN A 17 29.84 -16.54 25.20
CA ASN A 17 29.37 -17.45 24.15
C ASN A 17 27.85 -17.65 24.22
N GLU A 18 27.25 -17.78 25.41
CA GLU A 18 25.79 -17.82 25.59
C GLU A 18 25.09 -16.56 25.04
N ILE A 19 25.71 -15.39 25.14
CA ILE A 19 25.17 -14.16 24.55
C ILE A 19 25.30 -14.18 23.03
N PHE A 20 26.46 -14.56 22.49
CA PHE A 20 26.69 -14.56 21.04
C PHE A 20 25.92 -15.65 20.30
N SER A 21 25.72 -16.83 20.89
CA SER A 21 24.93 -17.92 20.30
C SER A 21 23.44 -17.58 20.16
N LYS A 22 22.95 -16.50 20.79
CA LYS A 22 21.61 -15.96 20.54
C LYS A 22 21.46 -15.30 19.17
N TYR A 23 22.56 -15.00 18.48
CA TYR A 23 22.57 -14.23 17.23
C TYR A 23 23.44 -14.88 16.12
N LEU A 24 24.61 -15.42 16.45
CA LEU A 24 25.48 -16.13 15.49
C LEU A 24 24.86 -17.46 15.06
N GLY A 25 24.88 -17.73 13.75
CA GLY A 25 24.32 -18.95 13.16
C GLY A 25 22.80 -18.91 12.94
N LYS A 26 22.11 -17.80 13.24
CA LYS A 26 20.69 -17.62 12.89
C LYS A 26 20.49 -17.17 11.45
N GLY A 27 19.31 -17.50 10.90
CA GLY A 27 18.82 -16.86 9.69
C GLY A 27 18.55 -15.37 9.91
N TYR A 28 18.73 -14.57 8.86
CA TYR A 28 18.40 -13.14 8.87
C TYR A 28 17.57 -12.76 7.64
N ASP A 29 16.40 -12.20 7.87
CA ASP A 29 15.52 -11.66 6.85
C ASP A 29 15.89 -10.21 6.55
N ILE A 30 16.58 -10.03 5.42
CA ILE A 30 17.09 -8.73 4.99
C ILE A 30 16.00 -7.71 4.66
N LEU A 31 14.74 -8.11 4.44
CA LEU A 31 13.65 -7.18 4.15
C LEU A 31 12.94 -6.69 5.42
N PHE A 32 12.68 -7.60 6.35
CA PHE A 32 11.96 -7.27 7.58
C PHE A 32 12.88 -6.78 8.70
N GLY A 33 14.18 -7.12 8.66
CA GLY A 33 15.15 -6.64 9.63
C GLY A 33 15.31 -5.12 9.66
N TYR A 34 15.86 -4.62 10.76
CA TYR A 34 16.11 -3.19 10.95
C TYR A 34 17.28 -3.00 11.93
N PRO A 35 18.53 -2.91 11.44
CA PRO A 35 19.74 -2.87 12.28
C PRO A 35 19.94 -1.53 13.01
N LEU A 36 19.14 -0.51 12.68
CA LEU A 36 19.18 0.80 13.29
C LEU A 36 18.42 0.81 14.64
N PRO A 37 18.67 1.81 15.51
CA PRO A 37 17.87 2.03 16.71
C PRO A 37 16.39 2.30 16.41
N ASN A 38 15.50 1.75 17.24
CA ASN A 38 14.08 2.08 17.25
C ASN A 38 13.44 1.65 18.57
N ASN A 39 12.67 2.53 19.22
CA ASN A 39 12.15 2.26 20.56
C ASN A 39 10.97 1.27 20.61
N GLU A 40 10.37 0.94 19.47
CA GLU A 40 9.27 -0.04 19.36
C GLU A 40 9.78 -1.47 19.10
N LEU A 41 11.06 -1.61 18.73
CA LEU A 41 11.73 -2.89 18.47
C LEU A 41 12.70 -3.23 19.61
N ILE A 42 12.39 -4.27 20.38
CA ILE A 42 13.27 -4.76 21.47
C ILE A 42 14.49 -5.49 20.89
N ASP A 43 14.24 -6.36 19.91
CA ASP A 43 15.24 -7.09 19.12
C ASP A 43 15.01 -6.81 17.63
N ASP A 44 16.00 -7.14 16.81
CA ASP A 44 15.89 -7.01 15.35
C ASP A 44 14.92 -8.06 14.78
N PRO A 45 13.79 -7.65 14.16
CA PRO A 45 12.82 -8.58 13.57
C PRO A 45 13.38 -9.38 12.37
N GLY A 46 14.58 -9.03 11.90
CA GLY A 46 15.32 -9.76 10.89
C GLY A 46 15.77 -11.14 11.38
N PHE A 47 16.15 -11.29 12.66
CA PHE A 47 16.60 -12.58 13.18
C PHE A 47 15.49 -13.64 13.15
N LYS A 48 15.82 -14.81 12.58
CA LYS A 48 14.96 -16.00 12.50
C LYS A 48 15.57 -17.16 13.29
N GLU A 49 15.09 -18.36 13.02
CA GLU A 49 15.55 -19.59 13.66
C GLU A 49 17.04 -19.89 13.43
N VAL A 50 17.58 -20.77 14.29
CA VAL A 50 18.98 -21.21 14.24
C VAL A 50 19.20 -22.14 13.05
N ILE A 51 20.14 -21.76 12.18
CA ILE A 51 20.58 -22.51 11.00
C ILE A 51 21.84 -23.32 11.33
N ILE A 52 22.77 -22.75 12.10
CA ILE A 52 24.01 -23.40 12.57
C ILE A 52 24.06 -23.25 14.08
N ASP A 53 24.26 -24.35 14.81
CA ASP A 53 24.53 -24.30 16.23
C ASP A 53 25.98 -23.84 16.49
N THR A 54 26.10 -22.68 17.11
CA THR A 54 27.39 -22.01 17.38
C THR A 54 27.85 -22.16 18.82
N GLN A 55 27.06 -22.76 19.73
CA GLN A 55 27.29 -22.72 21.18
C GLN A 55 28.69 -23.21 21.63
N LEU A 56 29.32 -24.11 20.85
CA LEU A 56 30.58 -24.77 21.19
C LEU A 56 31.81 -24.29 20.40
N SER A 57 31.65 -23.42 19.38
CA SER A 57 32.77 -22.87 18.60
C SER A 57 32.55 -21.43 18.14
N ILE A 58 32.54 -20.49 19.10
CA ILE A 58 32.54 -19.05 18.84
C ILE A 58 33.93 -18.48 19.09
N ASP A 59 34.49 -17.83 18.07
CA ASP A 59 35.76 -17.12 18.15
C ASP A 59 35.51 -15.66 18.55
N ASN A 60 36.02 -15.27 19.72
CA ASN A 60 35.98 -13.91 20.24
C ASN A 60 37.18 -13.11 19.70
N ILE A 61 36.93 -12.17 18.78
CA ILE A 61 37.99 -11.48 18.03
C ILE A 61 38.61 -10.34 18.85
N SER A 62 37.82 -9.57 19.59
CA SER A 62 38.33 -8.36 20.27
C SER A 62 37.41 -7.78 21.34
N ASN A 63 37.81 -7.84 22.61
CA ASN A 63 37.06 -7.28 23.73
C ASN A 63 37.46 -5.82 24.03
N TYR A 64 36.49 -4.90 23.92
CA TYR A 64 36.62 -3.47 24.20
C TYR A 64 35.75 -3.05 25.38
N ILE A 65 36.22 -2.09 26.19
CA ILE A 65 35.39 -1.47 27.24
C ILE A 65 34.22 -0.70 26.61
N CYS A 66 34.48 0.02 25.52
CA CYS A 66 33.50 0.69 24.64
C CYS A 66 34.28 1.40 23.53
N LYS A 67 34.32 0.86 22.30
CA LYS A 67 34.81 1.60 21.13
C LYS A 67 33.71 2.58 20.73
N LYS A 68 33.96 3.87 20.94
CA LYS A 68 33.02 4.94 20.61
C LYS A 68 33.13 5.37 19.16
N GLU A 69 32.00 5.57 18.52
CA GLU A 69 31.90 6.17 17.19
C GLU A 69 30.69 7.12 17.17
N GLU A 70 30.86 8.28 16.55
CA GLU A 70 29.88 9.38 16.54
C GLU A 70 29.73 9.89 15.10
N TYR A 71 28.49 9.97 14.62
CA TYR A 71 28.16 10.33 13.22
C TYR A 71 27.03 11.35 13.17
N VAL A 72 27.07 12.23 12.18
CA VAL A 72 25.99 13.20 11.91
C VAL A 72 25.68 13.19 10.43
N ASP A 73 24.43 12.89 10.11
CA ASP A 73 23.94 12.73 8.74
C ASP A 73 22.65 13.55 8.51
N VAL A 74 22.31 13.77 7.24
CA VAL A 74 21.04 14.35 6.82
C VAL A 74 20.34 13.34 5.93
N ILE A 75 19.12 12.98 6.30
CA ILE A 75 18.25 12.08 5.56
C ILE A 75 17.35 12.96 4.68
N GLU A 76 17.62 12.98 3.37
CA GLU A 76 16.85 13.70 2.36
C GLU A 76 15.82 12.80 1.65
N ASP A 77 16.11 11.50 1.48
CA ASP A 77 15.19 10.52 0.89
C ASP A 77 15.30 9.12 1.53
N ILE A 78 14.44 8.17 1.12
CA ILE A 78 14.38 6.85 1.77
C ILE A 78 15.60 5.95 1.50
N ASN A 79 16.39 6.23 0.46
CA ASN A 79 17.61 5.48 0.19
C ASN A 79 18.68 5.76 1.25
N ASP A 80 18.69 6.96 1.85
CA ASP A 80 19.59 7.30 2.96
C ASP A 80 19.36 6.39 4.17
N ILE A 81 18.09 6.07 4.51
CA ILE A 81 17.75 5.10 5.57
C ILE A 81 18.27 3.70 5.24
N GLY A 82 18.09 3.27 3.98
CA GLY A 82 18.63 1.99 3.49
C GLY A 82 20.15 1.93 3.61
N TYR A 83 20.84 2.99 3.19
CA TYR A 83 22.29 3.10 3.26
C TYR A 83 22.81 3.11 4.71
N LEU A 84 22.18 3.87 5.61
CA LEU A 84 22.49 3.87 7.04
C LEU A 84 22.35 2.49 7.68
N GLY A 85 21.31 1.73 7.32
CA GLY A 85 21.16 0.34 7.76
C GLY A 85 22.25 -0.58 7.17
N MET A 86 22.59 -0.40 5.89
CA MET A 86 23.64 -1.18 5.23
C MET A 86 25.05 -0.87 5.74
N GLN A 87 25.33 0.32 6.27
CA GLN A 87 26.59 0.58 6.99
C GLN A 87 26.78 -0.32 8.23
N LYS A 88 25.69 -0.92 8.74
CA LYS A 88 25.72 -1.86 9.87
C LYS A 88 25.70 -3.33 9.43
N ILE A 89 25.50 -3.60 8.13
CA ILE A 89 25.42 -4.96 7.60
C ILE A 89 26.36 -5.11 6.41
N ASN A 90 27.39 -5.93 6.60
CA ASN A 90 28.18 -6.46 5.51
C ASN A 90 27.48 -7.72 4.97
N ILE A 91 27.36 -7.82 3.65
CA ILE A 91 26.76 -8.98 2.98
C ILE A 91 27.34 -9.10 1.58
N ASP A 92 27.92 -10.26 1.29
CA ASP A 92 28.48 -10.55 -0.03
C ASP A 92 27.36 -10.80 -1.05
N ASP A 93 27.55 -10.30 -2.28
CA ASP A 93 26.73 -10.60 -3.48
C ASP A 93 25.21 -10.42 -3.35
N LEU A 94 24.73 -9.48 -2.53
CA LEU A 94 23.30 -9.13 -2.48
C LEU A 94 22.83 -8.50 -3.82
N ASP A 95 21.77 -9.05 -4.41
CA ASP A 95 21.20 -8.52 -5.66
C ASP A 95 20.69 -7.07 -5.48
N ASN A 96 21.23 -6.14 -6.27
CA ASN A 96 20.92 -4.71 -6.24
C ASN A 96 19.43 -4.34 -6.44
N ARG A 97 18.56 -5.30 -6.81
CA ARG A 97 17.11 -5.12 -6.91
C ARG A 97 16.38 -5.37 -5.58
N ILE A 98 17.05 -6.03 -4.63
CA ILE A 98 16.57 -6.20 -3.26
C ILE A 98 16.69 -4.85 -2.55
N LYS A 99 15.67 -4.50 -1.76
CA LYS A 99 15.65 -3.27 -0.95
C LYS A 99 15.76 -3.66 0.53
N PRO A 100 16.96 -3.66 1.12
CA PRO A 100 17.15 -3.98 2.53
C PRO A 100 16.22 -3.17 3.44
N PHE A 101 15.72 -3.82 4.48
CA PHE A 101 14.88 -3.28 5.55
C PHE A 101 13.53 -2.71 5.08
N SER A 102 13.22 -2.80 3.78
CA SER A 102 12.08 -2.10 3.20
C SER A 102 10.71 -2.64 3.62
N ALA A 103 10.62 -3.85 4.16
CA ALA A 103 9.40 -4.39 4.73
C ALA A 103 9.24 -4.08 6.23
N SER A 104 10.30 -3.58 6.89
CA SER A 104 10.27 -3.25 8.31
C SER A 104 9.33 -2.08 8.63
N MET A 105 8.71 -2.14 9.82
CA MET A 105 7.78 -1.10 10.29
C MET A 105 8.45 0.29 10.39
N PRO A 106 9.67 0.47 10.92
CA PRO A 106 10.31 1.79 10.98
C PRO A 106 10.62 2.35 9.57
N TYR A 107 11.11 1.51 8.65
CA TYR A 107 11.38 1.93 7.26
C TYR A 107 10.09 2.41 6.58
N LYS A 108 8.97 1.70 6.78
CA LYS A 108 7.66 2.13 6.25
C LYS A 108 7.24 3.51 6.78
N SER A 109 7.51 3.81 8.05
CA SER A 109 7.24 5.11 8.66
C SER A 109 8.12 6.21 8.06
N TYR A 110 9.42 5.97 7.90
CA TYR A 110 10.33 6.88 7.19
C TYR A 110 9.91 7.07 5.73
N PHE A 111 9.47 6.02 5.02
CA PHE A 111 8.96 6.13 3.64
C PHE A 111 7.74 7.06 3.58
N ALA A 112 6.80 6.94 4.52
CA ALA A 112 5.64 7.84 4.59
C ALA A 112 6.06 9.31 4.79
N ASP A 113 7.04 9.57 5.64
CA ASP A 113 7.46 10.93 5.97
C ASP A 113 8.36 11.55 4.89
N LEU A 114 9.31 10.79 4.32
CA LEU A 114 10.25 11.23 3.29
C LEU A 114 9.64 11.23 1.88
N GLU A 115 8.98 10.14 1.48
CA GLU A 115 8.46 10.02 0.11
C GLU A 115 7.09 10.65 -0.09
N ILE A 116 6.19 10.55 0.89
CA ILE A 116 4.82 11.05 0.73
C ILE A 116 4.66 12.46 1.30
N LYS A 117 5.18 12.72 2.51
CA LYS A 117 5.06 14.03 3.16
C LYS A 117 6.22 14.99 2.87
N LYS A 118 7.29 14.52 2.22
CA LYS A 118 8.49 15.31 1.84
C LYS A 118 9.14 16.05 3.02
N LYS A 119 9.12 15.42 4.21
CA LYS A 119 9.94 15.81 5.35
C LYS A 119 11.42 15.48 5.10
N LYS A 120 12.30 16.01 5.94
CA LYS A 120 13.72 15.67 6.03
C LYS A 120 14.12 15.54 7.49
N TYR A 121 15.16 14.76 7.78
CA TYR A 121 15.68 14.58 9.13
C TYR A 121 17.17 14.93 9.21
N ALA A 122 17.57 15.49 10.34
CA ALA A 122 18.97 15.52 10.76
C ALA A 122 19.15 14.42 11.82
N LEU A 123 20.17 13.60 11.65
CA LEU A 123 20.46 12.43 12.46
C LEU A 123 21.79 12.62 13.17
N ALA A 124 21.85 12.28 14.46
CA ALA A 124 23.09 12.18 15.22
C ALA A 124 23.15 10.79 15.86
N GLN A 125 24.09 9.94 15.43
CA GLN A 125 24.29 8.60 15.97
C GLN A 125 25.46 8.59 16.94
N ASN A 126 25.31 7.86 18.04
CA ASN A 126 26.35 7.59 19.01
C ASN A 126 26.38 6.08 19.27
N MET A 127 27.54 5.46 19.11
CA MET A 127 27.70 4.01 19.16
C MET A 127 28.75 3.58 20.18
N CYS A 128 28.59 2.39 20.73
CA CYS A 128 29.48 1.80 21.73
C CYS A 128 29.68 0.32 21.42
N VAL A 129 30.70 -0.02 20.64
CA VAL A 129 31.02 -1.42 20.34
C VAL A 129 31.77 -2.02 21.52
N LEU A 130 31.23 -3.11 22.07
CA LEU A 130 31.87 -3.85 23.16
C LEU A 130 32.77 -4.97 22.63
N ASN A 131 32.31 -5.76 21.67
CA ASN A 131 33.05 -6.94 21.23
C ASN A 131 32.63 -7.37 19.81
N TYR A 132 33.50 -8.08 19.10
CA TYR A 132 33.24 -8.77 17.85
C TYR A 132 33.45 -10.28 18.04
N ALA A 133 32.52 -11.09 17.55
CA ALA A 133 32.60 -12.54 17.57
C ALA A 133 32.24 -13.14 16.21
N THR A 134 32.81 -14.29 15.89
CA THR A 134 32.63 -14.98 14.61
C THR A 134 32.56 -16.50 14.79
N TYR A 135 32.31 -17.20 13.68
CA TYR A 135 32.22 -18.64 13.57
C TYR A 135 32.85 -19.06 12.22
N ASP A 136 33.85 -19.98 12.20
CA ASP A 136 34.39 -20.46 10.93
C ASP A 136 33.37 -21.39 10.24
N LEU A 137 32.80 -20.91 9.13
CA LEU A 137 31.84 -21.67 8.33
C LEU A 137 32.38 -23.03 7.84
N LYS A 138 33.70 -23.27 7.85
CA LYS A 138 34.26 -24.62 7.57
C LYS A 138 33.82 -25.67 8.59
N GLU A 139 33.49 -25.27 9.82
CA GLU A 139 33.00 -26.17 10.87
C GLU A 139 31.49 -26.45 10.77
N SER A 140 30.75 -25.65 9.99
CA SER A 140 29.28 -25.70 9.91
C SER A 140 28.70 -27.05 9.51
N GLY A 141 29.44 -27.88 8.76
CA GLY A 141 28.95 -29.16 8.23
C GLY A 141 28.49 -30.17 9.30
N ASN A 142 29.01 -30.08 10.52
CA ASN A 142 28.60 -30.93 11.64
C ASN A 142 27.53 -30.29 12.54
N ASN A 143 27.38 -28.96 12.47
CA ASN A 143 26.56 -28.15 13.38
C ASN A 143 25.31 -27.56 12.72
N ILE A 144 25.11 -27.76 11.42
CA ILE A 144 23.93 -27.29 10.70
C ILE A 144 22.66 -27.97 11.24
N ASN A 145 21.60 -27.19 11.41
CA ASN A 145 20.32 -27.66 11.90
C ASN A 145 19.70 -28.66 10.90
N LYS A 146 19.36 -29.85 11.37
CA LYS A 146 18.81 -30.93 10.55
C LYS A 146 17.47 -30.57 9.92
N ASP A 147 16.64 -29.82 10.64
CA ASP A 147 15.32 -29.42 10.13
C ASP A 147 15.47 -28.44 8.96
N PHE A 148 16.42 -27.51 9.05
CA PHE A 148 16.79 -26.60 7.95
C PHE A 148 17.29 -27.34 6.71
N VAL A 149 18.12 -28.39 6.88
CA VAL A 149 18.57 -29.24 5.76
C VAL A 149 17.38 -29.98 5.12
N LEU A 150 16.50 -30.58 5.94
CA LEU A 150 15.30 -31.27 5.46
C LEU A 150 14.33 -30.32 4.73
N ASP A 151 14.24 -29.06 5.15
CA ASP A 151 13.41 -28.06 4.47
C ASP A 151 14.03 -27.60 3.15
N ILE A 152 15.36 -27.43 3.07
CA ILE A 152 16.06 -27.22 1.79
C ILE A 152 15.80 -28.39 0.82
N GLU A 153 15.80 -29.64 1.29
CA GLU A 153 15.50 -30.80 0.44
C GLU A 153 14.08 -30.74 -0.15
N LYS A 154 13.09 -30.23 0.59
CA LYS A 154 11.70 -30.07 0.14
C LYS A 154 11.50 -28.92 -0.88
N LEU A 155 12.40 -27.94 -0.94
CA LEU A 155 12.23 -26.77 -1.84
C LEU A 155 12.11 -27.20 -3.33
N PRO A 156 11.16 -26.65 -4.10
CA PRO A 156 11.05 -26.93 -5.53
C PRO A 156 12.17 -26.26 -6.34
N ILE A 157 12.45 -26.80 -7.53
CA ILE A 157 13.24 -26.11 -8.56
C ILE A 157 12.26 -25.32 -9.42
N LEU A 158 12.33 -23.99 -9.33
CA LEU A 158 11.41 -23.06 -9.99
C LEU A 158 11.86 -22.76 -11.41
N THR A 159 10.90 -22.67 -12.33
CA THR A 159 11.14 -22.18 -13.70
C THR A 159 10.64 -20.74 -13.88
N LYS A 160 11.29 -19.99 -14.78
CA LYS A 160 10.92 -18.59 -15.14
C LYS A 160 9.50 -18.42 -15.68
N ASN A 161 8.78 -19.51 -15.98
CA ASN A 161 7.39 -19.47 -16.39
C ASN A 161 6.42 -19.59 -15.20
N GLN A 162 6.73 -20.36 -14.16
CA GLN A 162 5.88 -20.50 -12.96
C GLN A 162 5.74 -19.16 -12.22
N MET A 163 6.83 -18.41 -12.05
CA MET A 163 6.80 -17.06 -11.46
C MET A 163 5.94 -16.04 -12.22
N LYS A 164 5.59 -16.29 -13.50
CA LYS A 164 4.74 -15.39 -14.28
C LYS A 164 3.25 -15.67 -14.08
N LEU A 165 2.89 -16.87 -13.62
CA LEU A 165 1.50 -17.28 -13.40
C LEU A 165 0.96 -16.68 -12.09
N CYS A 166 1.70 -16.82 -10.99
CA CYS A 166 1.35 -16.16 -9.73
C CYS A 166 1.87 -14.72 -9.69
N THR A 167 1.02 -13.76 -10.04
CA THR A 167 1.34 -12.33 -9.85
C THR A 167 1.18 -11.93 -8.38
N LYS A 168 1.83 -10.83 -7.98
CA LYS A 168 1.71 -10.20 -6.65
C LYS A 168 0.27 -10.01 -6.16
N VAL A 169 -0.62 -9.56 -7.05
CA VAL A 169 -2.05 -9.36 -6.73
C VAL A 169 -2.76 -10.71 -6.51
N LEU A 170 -2.37 -11.77 -7.25
CA LEU A 170 -2.92 -13.11 -7.04
C LEU A 170 -2.43 -13.74 -5.73
N TYR A 171 -1.14 -13.57 -5.39
CA TYR A 171 -0.55 -14.08 -4.15
C TYR A 171 -1.23 -13.46 -2.93
N MET A 172 -1.35 -12.13 -2.89
CA MET A 172 -1.99 -11.39 -1.78
C MET A 172 -3.47 -11.74 -1.55
N ASN A 173 -4.11 -12.38 -2.53
CA ASN A 173 -5.50 -12.83 -2.45
C ASN A 173 -5.64 -14.32 -2.09
N ASN A 174 -4.56 -15.00 -1.67
CA ASN A 174 -4.54 -16.43 -1.34
C ASN A 174 -5.13 -17.32 -2.47
N ASN A 175 -4.85 -16.97 -3.72
CA ASN A 175 -5.38 -17.71 -4.87
C ASN A 175 -4.81 -19.15 -4.91
N LEU A 176 -5.68 -20.14 -5.13
CA LEU A 176 -5.30 -21.56 -5.21
C LEU A 176 -4.16 -21.81 -6.20
N HIS A 177 -4.13 -21.12 -7.34
CA HIS A 177 -3.04 -21.24 -8.33
C HIS A 177 -1.67 -20.77 -7.82
N CYS A 178 -1.63 -19.85 -6.84
CA CYS A 178 -0.39 -19.49 -6.16
C CYS A 178 0.00 -20.53 -5.08
N SER A 179 -0.97 -21.19 -4.46
CA SER A 179 -0.70 -22.18 -3.42
C SER A 179 -0.06 -23.47 -3.95
N GLU A 180 -0.45 -23.93 -5.15
CA GLU A 180 0.07 -25.16 -5.74
C GLU A 180 1.52 -25.03 -6.27
N ASP A 181 1.92 -23.84 -6.76
CA ASP A 181 3.25 -23.60 -7.36
C ASP A 181 4.27 -22.91 -6.42
N LEU A 182 3.83 -22.18 -5.38
CA LEU A 182 4.70 -21.33 -4.55
C LEU A 182 4.52 -21.48 -3.02
N SER A 183 3.50 -22.19 -2.53
CA SER A 183 3.33 -22.33 -1.07
C SER A 183 3.96 -23.61 -0.53
N ILE A 184 4.96 -23.44 0.34
CA ILE A 184 5.23 -24.37 1.43
C ILE A 184 4.62 -23.71 2.67
N ASN A 185 3.80 -24.44 3.42
CA ASN A 185 3.07 -23.90 4.57
C ASN A 185 4.03 -23.29 5.59
N VAL A 186 3.91 -21.98 5.83
CA VAL A 186 4.53 -21.28 6.96
C VAL A 186 3.40 -20.67 7.79
N ASP A 187 3.28 -21.08 9.04
CA ASP A 187 2.20 -20.64 9.92
C ASP A 187 2.27 -19.14 10.21
N GLY A 188 1.12 -18.48 10.14
CA GLY A 188 1.04 -17.02 10.08
C GLY A 188 1.23 -16.30 11.42
N HIS A 189 2.20 -15.38 11.46
CA HIS A 189 2.28 -14.38 12.53
C HIS A 189 1.17 -13.32 12.40
N LYS A 190 0.36 -13.17 13.45
CA LYS A 190 -0.62 -12.08 13.59
C LYS A 190 0.02 -10.88 14.29
N GLU A 191 0.15 -9.76 13.60
CA GLU A 191 0.50 -8.47 14.23
C GLU A 191 -0.69 -7.90 15.01
N ASN A 192 -0.46 -7.56 16.28
CA ASN A 192 -1.43 -6.83 17.10
C ASN A 192 -1.25 -5.31 16.92
N LYS A 193 -2.21 -4.65 16.29
CA LYS A 193 -2.25 -3.17 16.21
C LYS A 193 -2.47 -2.55 17.60
N LYS A 194 -1.70 -1.51 17.93
CA LYS A 194 -2.14 -0.42 18.82
C LYS A 194 -1.97 0.91 18.10
N ASN A 195 -3.07 1.64 17.96
CA ASN A 195 -3.07 2.98 17.39
C ASN A 195 -2.58 4.00 18.43
N ASN A 196 -1.91 5.05 17.97
CA ASN A 196 -2.07 6.39 18.54
C ASN A 196 -1.88 7.46 17.45
N SER A 197 -2.54 8.60 17.63
CA SER A 197 -2.88 9.52 16.53
C SER A 197 -2.24 10.91 16.66
N ASN A 198 -2.03 11.51 15.48
CA ASN A 198 -1.95 12.95 15.19
C ASN A 198 -0.81 13.78 15.81
N ASN A 199 -0.05 14.45 14.92
CA ASN A 199 -0.31 15.87 14.63
C ASN A 199 0.36 16.31 13.30
N ASN A 200 -0.28 17.26 12.60
CA ASN A 200 0.22 17.88 11.36
C ASN A 200 0.73 19.30 11.64
N ILE A 201 1.93 19.63 11.19
CA ILE A 201 2.39 21.03 11.02
C ILE A 201 3.21 21.12 9.71
N ASN A 202 2.88 22.13 8.87
CA ASN A 202 3.64 22.51 7.67
C ASN A 202 4.80 23.45 8.05
N ILE A 203 5.97 23.31 7.41
CA ILE A 203 7.02 24.34 7.39
C ILE A 203 7.64 24.42 5.99
N ASP A 204 7.77 25.65 5.47
CA ASP A 204 8.33 25.97 4.15
C ASP A 204 9.87 25.85 4.08
N GLU A 205 10.39 25.60 2.87
CA GLU A 205 11.83 25.53 2.58
C GLU A 205 12.54 26.90 2.63
N LYS A 206 13.76 26.95 3.18
CA LYS A 206 14.90 27.67 2.55
C LYS A 206 16.30 27.40 3.11
N LYS A 207 17.10 26.76 2.24
CA LYS A 207 18.55 26.92 1.96
C LYS A 207 19.63 26.64 3.02
N LYS A 208 20.56 25.77 2.59
CA LYS A 208 21.90 25.45 3.12
C LYS A 208 22.82 26.68 3.18
N ASN A 209 23.55 26.85 4.30
CA ASN A 209 25.02 26.71 4.39
C ASN A 209 25.50 26.92 5.85
N ASP A 210 26.79 26.66 6.09
CA ASP A 210 27.56 26.90 7.33
C ASP A 210 27.34 25.89 8.48
N ALA A 211 27.52 24.60 8.16
CA ALA A 211 27.78 23.58 9.16
C ALA A 211 29.20 23.72 9.73
N TYR A 212 29.33 24.33 10.92
CA TYR A 212 30.29 23.96 11.99
C TYR A 212 30.14 24.80 13.27
N ILE A 213 29.33 25.88 13.26
CA ILE A 213 29.13 26.76 14.43
C ILE A 213 27.62 27.00 14.68
N LYS A 214 26.86 25.96 15.08
CA LYS A 214 25.45 26.15 15.45
C LYS A 214 24.75 25.07 16.29
N ASN A 215 25.47 24.13 16.92
CA ASN A 215 24.85 23.00 17.63
C ASN A 215 23.90 23.43 18.76
N ASP A 216 24.26 24.44 19.57
CA ASP A 216 23.42 24.84 20.71
C ASP A 216 22.13 25.58 20.30
N VAL A 217 22.17 26.34 19.20
CA VAL A 217 21.05 27.22 18.78
C VAL A 217 19.96 26.46 18.01
N LEU A 218 20.33 25.41 17.26
CA LEU A 218 19.37 24.55 16.56
C LEU A 218 18.58 23.66 17.54
N ILE A 219 19.21 23.20 18.62
CA ILE A 219 18.58 22.33 19.62
C ILE A 219 17.48 23.06 20.41
N GLU A 220 17.62 24.36 20.69
CA GLU A 220 16.55 25.11 21.36
C GLU A 220 15.36 25.40 20.44
N GLN A 221 15.58 25.63 19.14
CA GLN A 221 14.52 26.00 18.21
C GLN A 221 13.66 24.82 17.72
N TYR A 222 14.16 23.58 17.84
CA TYR A 222 13.47 22.35 17.45
C TYR A 222 13.30 21.34 18.60
N ARG A 223 13.46 21.78 19.86
CA ARG A 223 13.53 20.93 21.06
C ARG A 223 12.35 19.95 21.21
N ASP A 224 11.16 20.34 20.76
CA ASP A 224 9.93 19.55 20.85
C ASP A 224 9.81 18.46 19.75
N ASN A 225 10.72 18.45 18.76
CA ASN A 225 10.74 17.50 17.63
C ASN A 225 11.99 16.57 17.64
N ILE A 226 12.74 16.53 18.75
CA ILE A 226 13.90 15.64 18.90
C ILE A 226 13.43 14.28 19.43
N ASN A 227 13.52 13.24 18.59
CA ASN A 227 13.35 11.85 19.01
C ASN A 227 14.72 11.22 19.30
N LEU A 228 14.82 10.49 20.42
CA LEU A 228 15.97 9.65 20.74
C LEU A 228 15.55 8.19 20.62
N GLU A 229 16.15 7.48 19.67
CA GLU A 229 16.00 6.03 19.48
C GLU A 229 17.23 5.30 20.04
N ILE A 230 17.01 4.21 20.78
CA ILE A 230 18.10 3.39 21.36
C ILE A 230 18.13 1.96 20.79
N ARG A 231 19.26 1.29 20.97
CA ARG A 231 19.46 -0.13 20.67
C ARG A 231 20.38 -0.75 21.71
N GLY A 232 19.97 -1.87 22.29
CA GLY A 232 20.68 -2.51 23.41
C GLY A 232 20.49 -1.80 24.76
N GLY A 233 20.87 -2.49 25.83
CA GLY A 233 20.49 -2.12 27.19
C GLY A 233 19.00 -2.36 27.46
N ASN A 234 18.48 -1.73 28.50
CA ASN A 234 17.06 -1.80 28.87
C ASN A 234 16.24 -0.71 28.16
N ASN A 235 14.97 -0.99 27.87
CA ASN A 235 14.01 0.06 27.50
C ASN A 235 13.56 0.86 28.75
N PHE A 236 13.21 2.12 28.54
CA PHE A 236 12.74 3.04 29.58
C PHE A 236 11.54 3.85 29.10
N ASP A 237 10.44 3.82 29.86
CA ASP A 237 9.25 4.63 29.61
C ASP A 237 9.39 6.08 30.14
N GLU A 238 10.47 6.38 30.87
CA GLU A 238 10.72 7.70 31.43
C GLU A 238 11.36 8.66 30.41
N LYS A 239 11.05 9.96 30.53
CA LYS A 239 11.70 11.00 29.71
C LYS A 239 13.22 10.98 29.90
N TRP A 240 13.95 10.96 28.79
CA TRP A 240 15.41 11.01 28.77
C TRP A 240 15.97 12.24 29.52
N ARG A 241 16.85 11.95 30.48
CA ARG A 241 17.57 12.88 31.36
C ARG A 241 18.94 12.28 31.66
N ASN A 242 19.88 13.07 32.19
CA ASN A 242 21.23 12.59 32.51
C ASN A 242 21.24 11.32 33.39
N LEU A 243 20.32 11.20 34.36
CA LEU A 243 20.23 10.01 35.21
C LEU A 243 19.70 8.79 34.45
N THR A 244 18.62 8.91 33.67
CA THR A 244 18.09 7.78 32.89
C THR A 244 19.06 7.34 31.79
N TYR A 245 19.79 8.27 31.17
CA TYR A 245 20.90 7.96 30.26
C TYR A 245 22.02 7.16 30.94
N LEU A 246 22.42 7.53 32.17
CA LEU A 246 23.46 6.79 32.92
C LEU A 246 22.99 5.37 33.30
N VAL A 247 21.72 5.21 33.70
CA VAL A 247 21.14 3.90 34.01
C VAL A 247 21.06 3.02 32.74
N TRP A 248 20.57 3.58 31.63
CA TRP A 248 20.57 2.89 30.33
C TRP A 248 21.97 2.46 29.90
N LYS A 249 22.93 3.38 29.90
CA LYS A 249 24.32 3.11 29.51
C LYS A 249 24.93 1.97 30.31
N ASN A 250 24.66 1.89 31.62
CA ASN A 250 25.16 0.81 32.47
C ASN A 250 24.46 -0.53 32.19
N SER A 251 23.22 -0.53 31.71
CA SER A 251 22.48 -1.76 31.36
C SER A 251 22.96 -2.44 30.07
N ILE A 252 23.69 -1.73 29.19
CA ILE A 252 24.23 -2.28 27.93
C ILE A 252 25.08 -3.53 28.19
N TYR A 253 25.90 -3.54 29.24
CA TYR A 253 26.76 -4.69 29.60
C TYR A 253 25.99 -5.94 30.04
N SER A 254 24.71 -5.81 30.41
CA SER A 254 23.85 -6.94 30.76
C SER A 254 22.95 -7.38 29.60
N ASN A 255 22.60 -6.45 28.71
CA ASN A 255 21.72 -6.67 27.56
C ASN A 255 22.42 -6.18 26.27
N ILE A 256 23.44 -6.93 25.88
CA ILE A 256 24.23 -6.72 24.66
C ILE A 256 23.42 -7.24 23.47
N VAL A 257 23.32 -6.43 22.41
CA VAL A 257 22.64 -6.80 21.15
C VAL A 257 23.55 -6.49 19.95
N PRO A 258 23.37 -7.15 18.79
CA PRO A 258 24.12 -6.85 17.58
C PRO A 258 23.79 -5.46 17.02
N ILE A 259 24.85 -4.70 16.75
CA ILE A 259 24.85 -3.38 16.09
C ILE A 259 25.67 -3.38 14.79
N HIS A 260 26.39 -4.47 14.53
CA HIS A 260 27.06 -4.79 13.27
C HIS A 260 26.86 -6.28 12.99
N LEU A 261 26.67 -6.63 11.71
CA LEU A 261 26.48 -8.00 11.25
C LEU A 261 27.27 -8.26 9.96
N ASP A 262 27.94 -9.41 9.90
CA ASP A 262 28.41 -10.02 8.66
C ASP A 262 27.42 -11.14 8.29
N LEU A 263 26.80 -11.05 7.12
CA LEU A 263 25.77 -12.00 6.65
C LEU A 263 26.20 -12.74 5.39
N TYR A 264 25.81 -14.01 5.30
CA TYR A 264 25.98 -14.85 4.11
C TYR A 264 24.61 -15.20 3.52
N SER A 265 24.48 -15.17 2.19
CA SER A 265 23.25 -15.57 1.51
C SER A 265 22.94 -17.05 1.77
N LEU A 266 21.67 -17.38 2.04
CA LEU A 266 21.24 -18.77 2.28
C LEU A 266 21.48 -19.67 1.06
N ASN A 267 21.56 -19.11 -0.15
CA ASN A 267 21.93 -19.87 -1.35
C ASN A 267 23.32 -20.54 -1.23
N THR A 268 24.18 -20.09 -0.31
CA THR A 268 25.49 -20.69 -0.01
C THR A 268 25.32 -22.14 0.44
N PHE A 269 24.33 -22.41 1.29
CA PHE A 269 24.04 -23.71 1.90
C PHE A 269 23.13 -24.61 1.03
N MET A 270 22.68 -24.13 -0.13
CA MET A 270 21.76 -24.87 -1.01
C MET A 270 22.49 -25.68 -2.09
N PRO A 271 21.90 -26.82 -2.56
CA PRO A 271 22.34 -27.52 -3.76
C PRO A 271 22.38 -26.59 -4.98
N ILE A 272 23.31 -26.86 -5.91
CA ILE A 272 23.59 -26.00 -7.07
C ILE A 272 22.32 -25.76 -7.90
N GLU A 273 21.53 -26.80 -8.13
CA GLU A 273 20.27 -26.77 -8.89
C GLU A 273 19.15 -25.95 -8.23
N LYS A 274 19.26 -25.61 -6.94
CA LYS A 274 18.27 -24.79 -6.21
C LYS A 274 18.65 -23.31 -6.07
N LYS A 275 19.92 -22.93 -6.31
CA LYS A 275 20.38 -21.54 -6.09
C LYS A 275 19.63 -20.51 -6.93
N GLU A 276 19.50 -20.70 -8.25
CA GLU A 276 18.73 -19.79 -9.11
C GLU A 276 17.25 -19.72 -8.68
N SER A 277 16.70 -20.82 -8.16
CA SER A 277 15.31 -20.86 -7.66
C SER A 277 15.13 -20.03 -6.38
N TYR A 278 16.11 -20.07 -5.47
CA TYR A 278 16.13 -19.21 -4.28
C TYR A 278 16.28 -17.74 -4.64
N ASP A 279 17.23 -17.38 -5.51
CA ASP A 279 17.46 -15.98 -5.90
C ASP A 279 16.19 -15.40 -6.58
N MET A 280 15.53 -16.21 -7.42
CA MET A 280 14.22 -15.90 -7.99
C MET A 280 13.13 -15.72 -6.92
N ALA A 281 13.02 -16.63 -5.96
CA ALA A 281 12.04 -16.53 -4.86
C ALA A 281 12.28 -15.30 -3.97
N LEU A 282 13.54 -14.96 -3.67
CA LEU A 282 13.92 -13.80 -2.88
C LEU A 282 13.56 -12.48 -3.59
N LEU A 283 13.71 -12.41 -4.92
CA LEU A 283 13.27 -11.26 -5.72
C LEU A 283 11.74 -11.13 -5.76
N PHE A 284 11.01 -12.25 -5.77
CA PHE A 284 9.54 -12.25 -5.66
C PHE A 284 9.08 -11.79 -4.27
N TYR A 285 9.73 -12.31 -3.21
CA TYR A 285 9.53 -11.91 -1.81
C TYR A 285 9.77 -10.41 -1.61
N ASN A 286 10.84 -9.85 -2.20
CA ASN A 286 11.13 -8.41 -2.23
C ASN A 286 10.07 -7.59 -2.95
N ASN A 287 9.56 -8.03 -4.11
CA ASN A 287 8.45 -7.35 -4.79
C ASN A 287 7.14 -7.41 -3.96
N LEU A 288 6.90 -8.52 -3.27
CA LEU A 288 5.69 -8.75 -2.48
C LEU A 288 5.65 -7.87 -1.23
N TYR A 289 6.72 -7.88 -0.41
CA TYR A 289 6.73 -7.25 0.92
C TYR A 289 7.50 -5.93 1.00
N GLY A 290 8.52 -5.71 0.17
CA GLY A 290 9.36 -4.52 0.24
C GLY A 290 8.58 -3.24 -0.08
N ILE A 291 8.61 -2.24 0.81
CA ILE A 291 7.85 -1.01 0.60
C ILE A 291 8.41 -0.22 -0.59
N ASP A 292 7.49 0.14 -1.46
CA ASP A 292 7.65 1.13 -2.50
C ASP A 292 6.35 1.92 -2.66
N ASN A 293 6.29 2.78 -3.67
CA ASN A 293 5.11 3.58 -3.95
C ASN A 293 3.84 2.75 -4.21
N GLU A 294 3.93 1.55 -4.80
CA GLU A 294 2.76 0.71 -5.04
C GLU A 294 2.35 -0.02 -3.75
N ASN A 295 3.31 -0.68 -3.08
CA ASN A 295 3.09 -1.42 -1.83
C ASN A 295 2.63 -0.53 -0.68
N PHE A 296 3.15 0.69 -0.58
CA PHE A 296 2.72 1.66 0.42
C PHE A 296 1.22 1.92 0.30
N TYR A 297 0.72 2.22 -0.90
CA TYR A 297 -0.69 2.54 -1.13
C TYR A 297 -1.59 1.31 -1.05
N LEU A 298 -1.19 0.16 -1.59
CA LEU A 298 -1.95 -1.09 -1.44
C LEU A 298 -2.12 -1.50 0.04
N SER A 299 -1.20 -1.07 0.92
CA SER A 299 -1.28 -1.33 2.36
C SER A 299 -2.16 -0.34 3.16
N GLN A 300 -2.66 0.73 2.52
CA GLN A 300 -3.57 1.69 3.14
C GLN A 300 -5.02 1.20 3.10
N ASP A 301 -5.88 1.88 3.88
CA ASP A 301 -7.32 1.76 3.74
C ASP A 301 -7.79 2.44 2.44
N ILE A 302 -8.70 1.79 1.71
CA ILE A 302 -9.24 2.32 0.44
C ILE A 302 -9.86 3.70 0.61
N THR A 303 -10.41 4.00 1.79
CA THR A 303 -10.97 5.31 2.15
C THR A 303 -9.96 6.43 2.02
N ASP A 304 -8.71 6.19 2.44
CA ASP A 304 -7.67 7.21 2.41
C ASP A 304 -7.28 7.50 0.96
N VAL A 305 -7.08 6.44 0.18
CA VAL A 305 -6.82 6.48 -1.27
C VAL A 305 -7.94 7.19 -2.05
N LEU A 306 -9.20 7.02 -1.63
CA LEU A 306 -10.35 7.71 -2.23
C LEU A 306 -10.49 9.17 -1.76
N SER A 307 -10.07 9.48 -0.53
CA SER A 307 -10.14 10.84 0.05
C SER A 307 -9.11 11.81 -0.56
N GLU A 308 -7.93 11.30 -0.96
CA GLU A 308 -6.88 12.14 -1.54
C GLU A 308 -7.18 12.64 -2.96
N GLY A 309 -8.04 11.94 -3.69
CA GLY A 309 -8.31 12.23 -5.09
C GLY A 309 -9.12 13.51 -5.32
N LYS A 310 -9.39 13.75 -6.62
CA LYS A 310 -10.22 14.86 -7.10
C LYS A 310 -11.22 14.37 -8.11
N GLN A 311 -12.48 14.72 -7.89
CA GLN A 311 -13.58 14.42 -8.79
C GLN A 311 -13.82 15.63 -9.69
N ILE A 312 -13.90 15.41 -11.00
CA ILE A 312 -14.18 16.46 -11.99
C ILE A 312 -15.45 16.07 -12.73
N THR A 313 -16.49 16.87 -12.58
CA THR A 313 -17.76 16.75 -13.31
C THR A 313 -17.88 17.85 -14.36
N GLY A 314 -18.66 17.58 -15.42
CA GLY A 314 -19.02 18.61 -16.39
C GLY A 314 -20.11 18.15 -17.34
N SER A 315 -20.75 19.09 -18.01
CA SER A 315 -21.82 18.82 -18.97
C SER A 315 -21.81 19.82 -20.11
N ASN A 316 -22.15 19.38 -21.33
CA ASN A 316 -22.23 20.27 -22.49
C ASN A 316 -23.27 19.79 -23.53
N LYS A 317 -23.58 20.65 -24.50
CA LYS A 317 -24.24 20.26 -25.74
C LYS A 317 -23.16 19.89 -26.77
N GLY A 318 -23.22 18.67 -27.30
CA GLY A 318 -22.23 18.11 -28.21
C GLY A 318 -21.01 17.57 -27.46
N SER A 319 -19.83 18.10 -27.77
CA SER A 319 -18.54 17.62 -27.26
C SER A 319 -18.29 18.00 -25.80
N LEU A 320 -17.65 17.11 -25.03
CA LEU A 320 -17.21 17.36 -23.66
C LEU A 320 -15.75 16.92 -23.50
N ILE A 321 -14.98 17.71 -22.76
CA ILE A 321 -13.63 17.37 -22.31
C ILE A 321 -13.57 17.63 -20.80
N LEU A 322 -13.09 16.65 -20.06
CA LEU A 322 -12.79 16.75 -18.63
C LEU A 322 -11.30 16.52 -18.44
N SER A 323 -10.66 17.31 -17.57
CA SER A 323 -9.23 17.25 -17.32
C SER A 323 -8.94 17.33 -15.83
N CYS A 324 -7.97 16.54 -15.38
CA CYS A 324 -7.46 16.55 -14.02
C CYS A 324 -6.67 17.84 -13.72
N PRO A 325 -6.64 18.30 -12.45
CA PRO A 325 -5.81 19.42 -12.04
C PRO A 325 -4.32 19.08 -12.13
N VAL A 326 -3.47 20.12 -12.12
CA VAL A 326 -2.00 19.95 -12.13
C VAL A 326 -1.56 19.07 -10.96
N GLY A 327 -0.66 18.12 -11.23
CA GLY A 327 -0.19 17.14 -10.25
C GLY A 327 -1.13 15.93 -10.05
N TYR A 328 -2.22 15.83 -10.81
CA TYR A 328 -3.12 14.69 -10.79
C TYR A 328 -3.27 14.07 -12.19
N ILE A 329 -3.50 12.76 -12.22
CA ILE A 329 -3.77 12.00 -13.44
C ILE A 329 -5.13 11.30 -13.34
N LYS A 330 -5.73 10.93 -14.47
CA LYS A 330 -7.06 10.32 -14.52
C LYS A 330 -6.98 8.83 -14.19
N SER A 331 -7.63 8.37 -13.14
CA SER A 331 -7.69 6.93 -12.81
C SER A 331 -8.86 6.24 -13.52
N THR A 332 -10.08 6.79 -13.38
CA THR A 332 -11.31 6.22 -13.95
C THR A 332 -12.32 7.32 -14.29
N GLY A 333 -13.40 6.95 -14.98
CA GLY A 333 -14.57 7.80 -15.19
C GLY A 333 -15.44 7.38 -16.35
N LEU A 334 -16.38 8.24 -16.69
CA LEU A 334 -17.32 8.09 -17.80
C LEU A 334 -17.71 9.44 -18.40
N ILE A 335 -18.03 9.42 -19.70
CA ILE A 335 -18.85 10.45 -20.34
C ILE A 335 -20.15 9.76 -20.79
N PHE A 336 -21.25 10.12 -20.15
CA PHE A 336 -22.61 9.80 -20.54
C PHE A 336 -23.02 10.63 -21.76
N VAL A 337 -23.58 9.97 -22.77
CA VAL A 337 -23.97 10.56 -24.06
C VAL A 337 -25.43 10.22 -24.34
N TYR A 338 -26.23 11.25 -24.58
CA TYR A 338 -27.66 11.13 -24.93
C TYR A 338 -27.96 11.95 -26.20
N ASP A 339 -28.60 11.35 -27.21
CA ASP A 339 -29.01 12.04 -28.44
C ASP A 339 -30.49 12.45 -28.31
N SER A 340 -30.75 13.74 -28.06
CA SER A 340 -32.10 14.28 -27.86
C SER A 340 -32.93 14.32 -29.15
N SER A 341 -32.30 14.15 -30.32
CA SER A 341 -33.01 14.09 -31.60
C SER A 341 -33.58 12.71 -31.93
N GLU A 342 -33.29 11.70 -31.10
CA GLU A 342 -33.97 10.40 -31.17
C GLU A 342 -35.41 10.49 -30.63
N LYS A 343 -36.30 11.07 -31.46
CA LYS A 343 -37.76 10.87 -31.36
C LYS A 343 -38.02 9.39 -31.06
N LEU A 344 -38.92 9.10 -30.10
CA LEU A 344 -39.25 7.75 -29.61
C LEU A 344 -39.31 6.73 -30.76
N LYS A 345 -38.18 6.06 -31.03
CA LYS A 345 -38.03 5.28 -32.25
C LYS A 345 -38.92 4.04 -32.16
N THR A 346 -39.53 3.68 -33.28
CA THR A 346 -40.19 2.38 -33.40
C THR A 346 -39.16 1.27 -33.11
N ASN A 347 -39.63 0.08 -32.70
CA ASN A 347 -38.79 -1.05 -32.25
C ASN A 347 -37.65 -1.50 -33.20
N LYS A 348 -37.54 -0.92 -34.41
CA LYS A 348 -36.56 -1.24 -35.45
C LYS A 348 -35.20 -0.53 -35.30
N SER A 349 -35.03 0.46 -34.41
CA SER A 349 -33.69 1.07 -34.24
C SER A 349 -32.73 0.17 -33.49
N LYS A 350 -31.52 0.01 -34.06
CA LYS A 350 -30.43 -0.76 -33.44
C LYS A 350 -29.66 0.08 -32.42
N ASP A 351 -29.33 1.33 -32.75
CA ASP A 351 -28.65 2.24 -31.83
C ASP A 351 -29.41 2.42 -30.50
N PRO A 352 -28.72 2.28 -29.35
CA PRO A 352 -29.27 2.61 -28.04
C PRO A 352 -29.27 4.14 -27.83
N LYS A 353 -30.33 4.65 -27.18
CA LYS A 353 -30.49 6.09 -26.89
C LYS A 353 -29.47 6.65 -25.92
N ILE A 354 -28.96 5.78 -25.05
CA ILE A 354 -27.98 6.08 -24.01
C ILE A 354 -26.69 5.34 -24.37
N LYS A 355 -25.57 6.05 -24.32
CA LYS A 355 -24.23 5.48 -24.48
C LYS A 355 -23.33 6.02 -23.38
N ILE A 356 -22.41 5.19 -22.87
CA ILE A 356 -21.28 5.68 -22.07
C ILE A 356 -20.01 5.51 -22.88
N TYR A 357 -19.18 6.55 -22.84
CA TYR A 357 -17.79 6.51 -23.26
C TYR A 357 -16.93 6.33 -22.00
N PRO A 358 -16.34 5.14 -21.75
CA PRO A 358 -15.55 4.90 -20.54
C PRO A 358 -14.22 5.65 -20.58
N CYS A 359 -13.85 6.26 -19.46
CA CYS A 359 -12.62 7.02 -19.31
C CYS A 359 -11.51 6.19 -18.64
N THR A 360 -10.96 5.22 -19.36
CA THR A 360 -9.83 4.39 -18.89
C THR A 360 -8.53 5.20 -18.75
N ASN A 361 -7.71 4.87 -17.75
CA ASN A 361 -6.32 5.33 -17.65
C ASN A 361 -5.45 4.64 -18.73
N LYS A 362 -4.68 5.43 -19.48
CA LYS A 362 -3.76 4.94 -20.52
C LYS A 362 -2.26 5.13 -20.18
N GLY A 363 -1.93 5.67 -19.00
CA GLY A 363 -0.55 5.88 -18.57
C GLY A 363 -0.33 7.12 -17.70
N GLN A 364 0.96 7.41 -17.45
CA GLN A 364 1.43 8.44 -16.51
C GLN A 364 1.05 9.88 -16.91
N TYR A 365 0.76 10.15 -18.18
CA TYR A 365 0.40 11.48 -18.69
C TYR A 365 -1.07 11.57 -19.13
N ASP A 366 -1.88 10.56 -18.82
CA ASP A 366 -3.30 10.56 -19.16
C ASP A 366 -4.10 11.39 -18.15
N ILE A 367 -4.19 12.70 -18.42
CA ILE A 367 -4.86 13.68 -17.57
C ILE A 367 -6.30 14.00 -17.98
N ALA A 368 -6.81 13.46 -19.09
CA ALA A 368 -8.07 13.92 -19.68
C ALA A 368 -8.96 12.81 -20.25
N CYS A 369 -10.26 13.07 -20.30
CA CYS A 369 -11.23 12.28 -21.03
C CYS A 369 -12.04 13.18 -21.95
N SER A 370 -12.20 12.79 -23.22
CA SER A 370 -12.90 13.59 -24.22
C SER A 370 -13.87 12.77 -25.05
N TYR A 371 -15.03 13.36 -25.31
CA TYR A 371 -15.99 12.91 -26.30
C TYR A 371 -16.20 14.04 -27.30
N ILE A 372 -15.94 13.78 -28.58
CA ILE A 372 -15.99 14.80 -29.64
C ILE A 372 -17.06 14.42 -30.66
N THR A 373 -17.99 15.34 -30.94
CA THR A 373 -19.05 15.15 -31.93
C THR A 373 -19.38 16.42 -32.68
N LYS A 374 -19.84 16.28 -33.94
CA LYS A 374 -20.39 17.38 -34.75
C LYS A 374 -21.90 17.55 -34.58
N LYS A 375 -22.58 16.62 -33.89
CA LYS A 375 -24.04 16.65 -33.66
C LYS A 375 -24.39 17.63 -32.53
N LYS A 376 -25.16 18.68 -32.85
CA LYS A 376 -25.65 19.66 -31.86
C LYS A 376 -26.76 19.14 -30.94
N ASN A 377 -27.42 18.04 -31.31
CA ASN A 377 -28.52 17.44 -30.56
C ASN A 377 -28.06 16.40 -29.52
N ILE A 378 -26.74 16.23 -29.37
CA ILE A 378 -26.20 15.39 -28.29
C ILE A 378 -26.09 16.22 -27.02
N ILE A 379 -26.46 15.64 -25.90
CA ILE A 379 -26.18 16.14 -24.55
C ILE A 379 -25.13 15.21 -23.95
N THR A 380 -24.08 15.79 -23.39
CA THR A 380 -23.03 15.07 -22.68
C THR A 380 -22.99 15.49 -21.22
N PHE A 381 -22.81 14.50 -20.34
CA PHE A 381 -22.43 14.67 -18.94
C PHE A 381 -21.25 13.76 -18.70
N GLY A 382 -20.29 14.17 -17.87
CA GLY A 382 -19.18 13.30 -17.51
C GLY A 382 -18.73 13.50 -16.07
N TRP A 383 -18.09 12.47 -15.57
CA TRP A 383 -17.42 12.41 -14.28
C TRP A 383 -16.12 11.66 -14.48
N ILE A 384 -15.01 12.23 -14.00
CA ILE A 384 -13.72 11.53 -13.89
C ILE A 384 -13.20 11.64 -12.46
N TYR A 385 -12.54 10.58 -12.02
CA TYR A 385 -11.80 10.52 -10.76
C TYR A 385 -10.31 10.59 -11.06
N CYS A 386 -9.65 11.58 -10.45
CA CYS A 386 -8.25 11.90 -10.62
C CYS A 386 -7.47 11.59 -9.34
N VAL A 387 -6.30 10.98 -9.48
CA VAL A 387 -5.40 10.57 -8.39
C VAL A 387 -4.06 11.31 -8.53
N LYS A 388 -3.38 11.61 -7.42
CA LYS A 388 -2.04 12.21 -7.46
C LYS A 388 -1.01 11.27 -8.12
N HIS A 389 -1.15 9.97 -7.89
CA HIS A 389 -0.11 8.99 -8.19
C HIS A 389 -0.51 8.01 -9.29
N ASN A 390 0.42 7.76 -10.21
CA ASN A 390 0.13 7.10 -11.48
C ASN A 390 -0.06 5.57 -11.40
N PHE A 391 0.36 4.94 -10.30
CA PHE A 391 0.16 3.50 -10.04
C PHE A 391 -1.25 3.19 -9.50
N ILE A 392 -2.00 4.19 -9.00
CA ILE A 392 -3.38 4.04 -8.51
C ILE A 392 -4.34 3.99 -9.72
N LYS A 393 -4.31 2.90 -10.48
CA LYS A 393 -5.11 2.68 -11.69
C LYS A 393 -6.30 1.78 -11.38
N PHE A 394 -7.51 2.32 -11.45
CA PHE A 394 -8.72 1.55 -11.29
C PHE A 394 -9.16 0.94 -12.64
N GLU A 395 -9.45 -0.35 -12.65
CA GLU A 395 -9.87 -1.07 -13.85
C GLU A 395 -11.27 -0.59 -14.25
N THR A 396 -11.38 0.22 -15.31
CA THR A 396 -12.66 0.80 -15.72
C THR A 396 -13.35 -0.07 -16.76
N LEU A 397 -14.56 -0.54 -16.45
CA LEU A 397 -15.30 -1.52 -17.24
C LEU A 397 -16.65 -0.98 -17.72
N TYR A 398 -17.07 -1.44 -18.89
CA TYR A 398 -18.29 -1.00 -19.57
C TYR A 398 -18.85 -2.10 -20.46
N GLN A 399 -20.18 -2.28 -20.45
CA GLN A 399 -20.91 -3.18 -21.36
C GLN A 399 -22.24 -2.56 -21.76
N ASN A 400 -22.73 -2.89 -22.96
CA ASN A 400 -24.04 -2.44 -23.44
C ASN A 400 -24.81 -3.59 -24.14
N ASN A 401 -25.95 -3.26 -24.77
CA ASN A 401 -26.77 -4.20 -25.53
C ASN A 401 -26.04 -4.98 -26.65
N ASP A 402 -24.86 -4.56 -27.10
CA ASP A 402 -24.08 -5.29 -28.12
C ASP A 402 -23.34 -6.50 -27.51
N ASN A 403 -23.21 -6.55 -26.18
CA ASN A 403 -22.48 -7.57 -25.41
C ASN A 403 -23.41 -8.56 -24.68
N ILE A 404 -24.63 -8.80 -25.19
CA ILE A 404 -25.59 -9.74 -24.58
C ILE A 404 -25.18 -11.19 -24.87
N ILE A 405 -24.93 -11.95 -23.80
CA ILE A 405 -24.66 -13.39 -23.86
C ILE A 405 -25.99 -14.14 -23.73
N SER A 406 -26.15 -15.22 -24.50
CA SER A 406 -27.30 -16.14 -24.39
C SER A 406 -26.81 -17.52 -23.98
N LYS A 407 -27.22 -17.99 -22.80
CA LYS A 407 -26.89 -19.33 -22.28
C LYS A 407 -28.14 -19.94 -21.65
N ASP A 408 -28.41 -21.21 -21.92
CA ASP A 408 -29.54 -21.98 -21.35
C ASP A 408 -30.90 -21.29 -21.50
N GLY A 409 -31.13 -20.66 -22.66
CA GLY A 409 -32.35 -19.90 -22.98
C GLY A 409 -32.47 -18.54 -22.27
N LYS A 410 -31.53 -18.17 -21.40
CA LYS A 410 -31.51 -16.90 -20.66
C LYS A 410 -30.54 -15.92 -21.31
N THR A 411 -30.98 -14.67 -21.47
CA THR A 411 -30.15 -13.55 -21.92
C THR A 411 -29.60 -12.79 -20.71
N PHE A 412 -28.28 -12.61 -20.66
CA PHE A 412 -27.60 -11.88 -19.60
C PHE A 412 -26.46 -11.02 -20.14
N MET A 413 -25.98 -10.12 -19.31
CA MET A 413 -24.82 -9.26 -19.54
C MET A 413 -24.06 -9.19 -18.22
N SER A 414 -22.73 -9.34 -18.26
CA SER A 414 -21.87 -9.30 -17.07
C SER A 414 -20.73 -8.32 -17.28
N LEU A 415 -20.42 -7.59 -16.22
CA LEU A 415 -19.19 -6.83 -16.04
C LEU A 415 -18.40 -7.60 -14.99
N THR A 416 -17.24 -8.16 -15.36
CA THR A 416 -16.41 -9.02 -14.50
C THR A 416 -15.02 -8.38 -14.38
N CYS A 417 -14.52 -8.25 -13.16
CA CYS A 417 -13.19 -7.71 -12.88
C CYS A 417 -12.09 -8.68 -13.34
N THR A 418 -10.89 -8.16 -13.58
CA THR A 418 -9.70 -9.01 -13.70
C THR A 418 -9.39 -9.71 -12.38
N GLU A 419 -8.74 -10.87 -12.47
CA GLU A 419 -8.49 -11.76 -11.33
C GLU A 419 -7.67 -11.05 -10.23
N GLY A 420 -8.17 -11.12 -8.99
CA GLY A 420 -7.61 -10.40 -7.84
C GLY A 420 -8.05 -8.93 -7.70
N ASN A 421 -8.97 -8.46 -8.54
CA ASN A 421 -9.70 -7.20 -8.37
C ASN A 421 -11.19 -7.46 -8.07
N THR A 422 -11.82 -6.57 -7.31
CA THR A 422 -13.26 -6.60 -6.99
C THR A 422 -13.91 -5.26 -7.31
N ILE A 423 -15.23 -5.23 -7.47
CA ILE A 423 -15.97 -4.00 -7.78
C ILE A 423 -15.89 -3.04 -6.60
N ALA A 424 -15.32 -1.85 -6.81
CA ALA A 424 -15.38 -0.73 -5.86
C ALA A 424 -16.61 0.15 -6.10
N PHE A 425 -17.03 0.29 -7.35
CA PHE A 425 -18.16 1.13 -7.73
C PHE A 425 -18.72 0.67 -9.07
N GLY A 426 -20.04 0.68 -9.21
CA GLY A 426 -20.66 0.43 -10.50
C GLY A 426 -22.17 0.49 -10.46
N PHE A 427 -22.78 0.58 -11.63
CA PHE A 427 -24.23 0.63 -11.76
C PHE A 427 -24.71 -0.03 -13.05
N LYS A 428 -25.97 -0.49 -12.99
CA LYS A 428 -26.73 -1.03 -14.11
C LYS A 428 -27.90 -0.13 -14.46
N MET A 429 -27.89 0.37 -15.70
CA MET A 429 -28.94 1.20 -16.29
C MET A 429 -29.90 0.36 -17.13
N LYS A 430 -31.16 0.79 -17.15
CA LYS A 430 -32.20 0.28 -18.05
C LYS A 430 -33.16 1.39 -18.47
N LEU A 431 -33.35 1.57 -19.78
CA LEU A 431 -34.39 2.44 -20.37
C LEU A 431 -35.19 1.64 -21.41
N LYS A 432 -36.53 1.67 -21.39
CA LYS A 432 -37.31 1.06 -22.49
C LYS A 432 -37.22 1.93 -23.75
N LYS A 433 -37.11 1.32 -24.93
CA LYS A 433 -36.94 2.05 -26.21
C LYS A 433 -38.07 3.05 -26.52
N LEU A 434 -39.29 2.80 -26.03
CA LEU A 434 -40.45 3.67 -26.19
C LEU A 434 -40.65 4.67 -25.04
N GLU A 435 -39.84 4.60 -23.98
CA GLU A 435 -39.92 5.52 -22.84
C GLU A 435 -38.96 6.72 -23.02
N LYS A 436 -39.26 7.80 -22.31
CA LYS A 436 -38.38 8.96 -22.12
C LYS A 436 -37.33 8.66 -21.04
N LEU A 437 -36.27 9.45 -21.04
CA LEU A 437 -35.16 9.38 -20.08
C LEU A 437 -35.60 9.48 -18.61
N GLU A 438 -36.72 10.16 -18.35
CA GLU A 438 -37.48 10.22 -17.09
C GLU A 438 -37.82 8.84 -16.47
N LYS A 439 -37.86 7.77 -17.29
CA LYS A 439 -38.15 6.40 -16.85
C LYS A 439 -36.92 5.49 -16.88
N LEU A 440 -35.73 6.08 -17.01
CA LEU A 440 -34.46 5.41 -16.77
C LEU A 440 -34.45 4.85 -15.35
N LYS A 441 -34.23 3.54 -15.26
CA LYS A 441 -34.01 2.84 -13.99
C LYS A 441 -32.52 2.58 -13.85
N ILE A 442 -31.96 2.95 -12.72
CA ILE A 442 -30.59 2.61 -12.37
C ILE A 442 -30.60 1.82 -11.06
N LYS A 443 -29.62 0.92 -10.91
CA LYS A 443 -29.35 0.20 -9.67
C LYS A 443 -27.84 0.11 -9.45
N PRO A 444 -27.36 0.16 -8.21
CA PRO A 444 -25.95 -0.11 -7.92
C PRO A 444 -25.56 -1.57 -8.28
N CYS A 445 -24.27 -1.77 -8.50
CA CYS A 445 -23.60 -3.05 -8.33
C CYS A 445 -23.20 -3.22 -6.85
N THR A 446 -23.08 -4.45 -6.38
CA THR A 446 -22.52 -4.73 -5.05
C THR A 446 -21.05 -4.34 -5.03
N ILE A 447 -20.58 -3.79 -3.91
CA ILE A 447 -19.15 -3.57 -3.67
C ILE A 447 -18.55 -4.88 -3.14
N GLY A 448 -17.34 -5.22 -3.57
CA GLY A 448 -16.63 -6.45 -3.19
C GLY A 448 -16.98 -7.68 -4.03
N ASP A 449 -18.03 -7.64 -4.86
CA ASP A 449 -18.31 -8.70 -5.84
C ASP A 449 -17.28 -8.67 -6.99
N ASP A 450 -16.87 -9.84 -7.49
CA ASP A 450 -16.02 -9.97 -8.69
C ASP A 450 -16.75 -9.59 -9.99
N GLN A 451 -18.09 -9.58 -9.98
CA GLN A 451 -18.92 -9.34 -11.16
C GLN A 451 -20.28 -8.69 -10.87
N CYS A 452 -20.74 -7.88 -11.81
CA CYS A 452 -22.07 -7.26 -11.79
C CYS A 452 -22.90 -7.70 -13.01
N THR A 453 -24.01 -8.38 -12.74
CA THR A 453 -24.85 -8.98 -13.78
C THR A 453 -26.21 -8.28 -13.96
N ILE A 454 -26.71 -8.36 -15.20
CA ILE A 454 -28.10 -8.09 -15.59
C ILE A 454 -28.68 -9.36 -16.20
N ASN A 455 -29.69 -9.94 -15.54
CA ASN A 455 -30.40 -11.14 -16.01
C ASN A 455 -31.73 -10.78 -16.69
N ASN A 456 -32.22 -11.67 -17.57
CA ASN A 456 -33.51 -11.57 -18.25
C ASN A 456 -33.65 -10.30 -19.10
N ILE A 457 -32.69 -10.10 -20.02
CA ILE A 457 -32.60 -8.92 -20.88
C ILE A 457 -33.71 -8.93 -21.94
N LYS A 458 -34.55 -7.88 -21.92
CA LYS A 458 -35.70 -7.72 -22.84
C LYS A 458 -35.32 -6.89 -24.08
N ARG A 459 -35.59 -7.41 -25.28
CA ARG A 459 -35.29 -6.77 -26.58
C ARG A 459 -35.88 -5.35 -26.79
N ASN A 460 -36.88 -4.96 -26.00
CA ASN A 460 -37.52 -3.64 -26.06
C ASN A 460 -36.89 -2.60 -25.10
N SER A 461 -35.75 -2.91 -24.49
CA SER A 461 -35.04 -2.00 -23.59
C SER A 461 -33.56 -1.90 -23.95
N ASP A 462 -33.00 -0.73 -23.73
CA ASP A 462 -31.57 -0.45 -23.73
C ASP A 462 -31.06 -0.72 -22.31
N TYR A 463 -30.02 -1.53 -22.20
CA TYR A 463 -29.33 -1.87 -20.96
C TYR A 463 -27.85 -1.49 -21.06
N LEU A 464 -27.28 -1.13 -19.93
CA LEU A 464 -25.90 -0.70 -19.82
C LEU A 464 -25.35 -1.07 -18.44
N LEU A 465 -24.09 -1.48 -18.41
CA LEU A 465 -23.27 -1.63 -17.20
C LEU A 465 -22.07 -0.70 -17.32
N TRP A 466 -21.74 -0.01 -16.23
CA TRP A 466 -20.46 0.67 -16.08
C TRP A 466 -20.01 0.59 -14.62
N GLY A 467 -18.70 0.49 -14.39
CA GLY A 467 -18.11 0.51 -13.06
C GLY A 467 -16.60 0.51 -13.13
N PHE A 468 -15.96 0.44 -11.96
CA PHE A 468 -14.53 0.17 -11.86
C PHE A 468 -14.20 -0.80 -10.73
N CYS A 469 -13.15 -1.58 -10.96
CA CYS A 469 -12.60 -2.53 -10.00
C CYS A 469 -11.29 -2.02 -9.39
N VAL A 470 -10.99 -2.53 -8.19
CA VAL A 470 -9.76 -2.25 -7.43
C VAL A 470 -9.21 -3.56 -6.85
N PRO A 471 -7.90 -3.65 -6.57
CA PRO A 471 -7.30 -4.79 -5.89
C PRO A 471 -8.03 -5.14 -4.59
N SER A 472 -8.45 -6.40 -4.45
CA SER A 472 -9.10 -6.88 -3.22
C SER A 472 -8.18 -6.91 -1.99
N SER A 473 -6.87 -6.70 -2.19
CA SER A 473 -5.89 -6.51 -1.13
C SER A 473 -6.02 -5.18 -0.38
N PHE A 474 -6.76 -4.20 -0.91
CA PHE A 474 -7.00 -2.93 -0.21
C PHE A 474 -7.75 -3.16 1.10
N ARG A 475 -7.27 -2.53 2.18
CA ARG A 475 -7.94 -2.62 3.47
C ARG A 475 -9.26 -1.87 3.46
N SER A 476 -10.21 -2.37 4.26
CA SER A 476 -11.54 -1.79 4.47
C SER A 476 -12.43 -1.67 3.23
N LEU A 477 -12.24 -2.46 2.16
CA LEU A 477 -13.18 -2.51 1.03
C LEU A 477 -14.63 -2.83 1.44
N SER A 478 -14.81 -3.72 2.41
CA SER A 478 -16.11 -4.10 2.98
C SER A 478 -16.82 -2.98 3.75
N SER A 479 -16.12 -1.90 4.07
CA SER A 479 -16.71 -0.71 4.73
C SER A 479 -17.39 0.24 3.74
N LEU A 480 -17.12 0.10 2.44
CA LEU A 480 -17.68 0.95 1.40
C LEU A 480 -19.11 0.50 1.06
N GLN A 481 -20.05 1.44 1.07
CA GLN A 481 -21.46 1.23 0.73
C GLN A 481 -21.87 2.12 -0.44
N LEU A 482 -22.48 1.54 -1.48
CA LEU A 482 -22.99 2.30 -2.62
C LEU A 482 -24.46 2.69 -2.43
N THR A 483 -24.68 3.97 -2.11
CA THR A 483 -26.02 4.53 -1.94
C THR A 483 -26.53 5.12 -3.27
N TYR A 484 -27.74 4.69 -3.67
CA TYR A 484 -28.47 5.23 -4.82
C TYR A 484 -29.72 5.94 -4.33
N ILE A 485 -29.85 7.24 -4.65
CA ILE A 485 -31.03 8.05 -4.34
C ILE A 485 -31.71 8.45 -5.65
N HIS A 486 -33.03 8.32 -5.68
CA HIS A 486 -33.88 8.69 -6.78
C HIS A 486 -35.12 9.39 -6.23
N ASP A 487 -35.33 10.63 -6.64
CA ASP A 487 -36.50 11.42 -6.25
C ASP A 487 -37.08 12.14 -7.48
N ASP A 488 -38.38 11.96 -7.69
CA ASP A 488 -39.17 12.53 -8.78
C ASP A 488 -39.73 13.93 -8.43
N THR A 489 -39.49 14.46 -7.22
CA THR A 489 -40.22 15.61 -6.65
C THR A 489 -39.38 16.86 -6.38
N ILE A 490 -38.05 16.77 -6.39
CA ILE A 490 -37.20 17.86 -5.87
C ILE A 490 -36.94 18.98 -6.89
N GLN A 491 -37.22 20.23 -6.47
CA GLN A 491 -37.00 21.45 -7.26
C GLN A 491 -35.78 22.29 -6.83
N ASN A 492 -35.10 21.94 -5.73
CA ASN A 492 -33.99 22.69 -5.12
C ASN A 492 -32.75 21.80 -4.87
N ASP A 493 -31.68 22.35 -4.29
CA ASP A 493 -30.45 21.62 -3.94
C ASP A 493 -30.71 20.32 -3.19
N ILE A 494 -30.27 19.19 -3.76
CA ILE A 494 -30.41 17.87 -3.14
C ILE A 494 -29.14 17.56 -2.35
N ARG A 495 -29.30 17.39 -1.04
CA ARG A 495 -28.23 16.91 -0.16
C ARG A 495 -28.28 15.39 -0.09
N GLY A 496 -27.31 14.73 -0.70
CA GLY A 496 -27.04 13.32 -0.43
C GLY A 496 -26.41 13.17 0.96
N ALA A 497 -26.93 12.25 1.76
CA ALA A 497 -26.36 11.87 3.05
C ALA A 497 -26.01 10.37 3.04
N CYS A 498 -25.03 9.99 3.85
CA CYS A 498 -24.82 8.61 4.27
C CYS A 498 -26.04 8.16 5.10
N SER A 499 -26.34 6.86 5.17
CA SER A 499 -27.66 6.38 5.62
C SER A 499 -28.09 6.91 7.00
N ASP A 500 -29.32 7.43 7.10
CA ASP A 500 -29.85 8.13 8.28
C ASP A 500 -29.94 7.30 9.58
N ILE A 501 -29.66 5.99 9.53
CA ILE A 501 -29.87 5.08 10.67
C ILE A 501 -28.78 5.26 11.74
N TYR A 502 -27.54 5.62 11.36
CA TYR A 502 -26.46 5.93 12.28
C TYR A 502 -25.50 6.96 11.67
N ILE A 503 -25.80 8.26 11.78
CA ILE A 503 -24.82 9.31 11.42
C ILE A 503 -23.69 9.29 12.45
N ASN A 504 -22.58 8.63 12.12
CA ASN A 504 -21.35 8.70 12.88
C ASN A 504 -20.43 9.79 12.31
N LYS A 505 -19.50 10.28 13.12
CA LYS A 505 -18.49 11.30 12.76
C LYS A 505 -17.60 10.91 11.55
N TYR A 506 -17.65 9.64 11.14
CA TYR A 506 -16.75 9.01 10.18
C TYR A 506 -17.41 8.73 8.82
N ASP A 507 -18.71 8.97 8.66
CA ASP A 507 -19.46 8.62 7.45
C ASP A 507 -19.29 9.68 6.36
N ASN A 508 -18.13 9.69 5.72
CA ASN A 508 -17.83 10.60 4.62
C ASN A 508 -18.33 10.06 3.27
N ILE A 509 -18.71 10.98 2.37
CA ILE A 509 -18.89 10.69 0.94
C ILE A 509 -17.52 10.76 0.28
N PHE A 510 -16.99 9.61 -0.14
CA PHE A 510 -15.66 9.54 -0.75
C PHE A 510 -15.70 9.87 -2.24
N LEU A 511 -16.63 9.25 -2.96
CA LEU A 511 -16.86 9.53 -4.37
C LEU A 511 -18.33 9.39 -4.74
N GLY A 512 -18.74 10.14 -5.75
CA GLY A 512 -20.11 10.19 -6.18
C GLY A 512 -20.36 11.28 -7.21
N PHE A 513 -21.46 11.14 -7.93
CA PHE A 513 -21.91 12.17 -8.84
C PHE A 513 -23.43 12.20 -8.94
N THR A 514 -23.92 13.37 -9.33
CA THR A 514 -25.33 13.67 -9.52
C THR A 514 -25.51 14.25 -10.91
N PHE A 515 -26.56 13.81 -11.60
CA PHE A 515 -26.96 14.40 -12.87
C PHE A 515 -28.48 14.53 -12.91
N SER A 516 -28.95 15.67 -13.41
CA SER A 516 -30.36 15.96 -13.60
C SER A 516 -30.69 16.20 -15.07
N PHE A 517 -31.87 15.74 -15.50
CA PHE A 517 -32.42 16.04 -16.82
C PHE A 517 -33.63 16.97 -16.70
N ASP A 518 -33.57 18.10 -17.39
CA ASP A 518 -34.71 18.97 -17.66
C ASP A 518 -35.13 18.83 -19.13
N ASN A 519 -36.44 18.74 -19.39
CA ASN A 519 -36.98 18.81 -20.76
C ASN A 519 -36.91 20.22 -21.36
N LYS A 520 -36.69 21.27 -20.55
CA LYS A 520 -36.65 22.70 -20.94
C LYS A 520 -35.24 23.22 -21.26
N PHE A 521 -34.33 22.36 -21.69
CA PHE A 521 -32.93 22.70 -22.00
C PHE A 521 -32.73 23.59 -23.26
N GLU A 522 -33.64 24.51 -23.57
CA GLU A 522 -33.54 25.43 -24.71
C GLU A 522 -32.83 26.76 -24.41
N GLN A 523 -32.74 27.19 -23.14
CA GLN A 523 -32.09 28.47 -22.80
C GLN A 523 -30.96 28.32 -21.77
N THR A 524 -29.93 29.13 -21.95
CA THR A 524 -28.76 29.26 -21.08
C THR A 524 -29.10 29.85 -19.71
N LEU A 525 -28.23 29.55 -18.73
CA LEU A 525 -28.30 29.85 -17.29
C LEU A 525 -29.15 28.90 -16.41
N LEU A 526 -28.45 28.36 -15.41
CA LEU A 526 -28.90 27.77 -14.15
C LEU A 526 -30.36 28.08 -13.73
N LYS A 527 -31.27 27.13 -14.00
CA LYS A 527 -32.49 26.88 -13.21
C LYS A 527 -32.76 25.37 -13.17
N PHE A 528 -33.25 24.89 -12.02
CA PHE A 528 -33.36 23.46 -11.69
C PHE A 528 -34.70 22.84 -12.11
N SER A 529 -34.63 21.68 -12.79
CA SER A 529 -35.54 20.52 -12.72
C SER A 529 -34.89 19.34 -13.50
N THR A 530 -35.48 18.16 -13.71
CA THR A 530 -36.70 17.56 -13.13
C THR A 530 -36.46 16.16 -12.53
N TYR A 531 -35.31 15.52 -12.80
CA TYR A 531 -35.02 14.13 -12.40
C TYR A 531 -33.56 13.98 -12.00
N THR A 532 -33.23 13.85 -10.70
CA THR A 532 -31.84 13.70 -10.26
C THR A 532 -31.51 12.27 -9.83
N TYR A 533 -30.42 11.73 -10.36
CA TYR A 533 -29.87 10.43 -9.99
C TYR A 533 -28.61 10.60 -9.15
N PHE A 534 -28.57 9.96 -7.97
CA PHE A 534 -27.41 9.97 -7.07
C PHE A 534 -26.65 8.65 -7.11
N TYR A 535 -25.32 8.76 -7.07
CA TYR A 535 -24.44 7.69 -6.63
C TYR A 535 -23.46 8.25 -5.60
N LEU A 536 -23.36 7.59 -4.45
CA LEU A 536 -22.46 7.95 -3.34
C LEU A 536 -21.80 6.68 -2.81
N ILE A 537 -20.47 6.68 -2.64
CA ILE A 537 -19.81 5.75 -1.72
C ILE A 537 -19.73 6.41 -0.35
N SER A 538 -20.35 5.76 0.63
CA SER A 538 -20.25 6.06 2.07
C SER A 538 -19.45 4.98 2.79
N TYR A 539 -18.87 5.32 3.94
CA TYR A 539 -18.22 4.37 4.86
C TYR A 539 -19.21 3.87 5.92
N TYR A 540 -18.95 2.70 6.51
CA TYR A 540 -19.69 2.18 7.66
C TYR A 540 -18.73 1.49 8.64
N HIS A 541 -18.64 2.00 9.87
CA HIS A 541 -17.80 1.41 10.92
C HIS A 541 -18.62 0.41 11.75
N PHE A 542 -18.33 -0.89 11.63
CA PHE A 542 -18.77 -1.85 12.64
C PHE A 542 -17.89 -1.70 13.89
N PHE A 543 -18.53 -1.49 15.04
CA PHE A 543 -17.99 -1.87 16.34
C PHE A 543 -18.56 -3.25 16.69
N TYR A 544 -17.69 -4.15 17.15
CA TYR A 544 -18.01 -5.32 17.96
C TYR A 544 -17.28 -5.16 19.29
#